data_AF-A0A356PFX0-F1
#
_entry.id   AF-A0A356PFX0-F1
#
_cell.length_a   1.000
_cell.length_b   1.000
_cell.length_c   1.000
_cell.angle_alpha   90.00
_cell.angle_beta   90.00
_cell.angle_gamma   90.00
#
_symmetry.space_group_name_H-M   'P 1'
#
loop_
_entity.id
_entity.type
_entity.pdbx_description
1 polymer ?
#
loop_
_entity_poly.entity_id
_entity_poly.type
_entity_poly.pdbx_seq_one_letter_code
_entity_poly.pdbx_strand_id
1 'polypeptide(L)'
;MRRIQIKRRLVASYVVGVSLLNSRLVLAASDAATVTTKVNQGLLVIRGVLSGIIVVVGVIAALKVVISKLPSLDDPHVKNDMWRSLGTIGLAVAVGGSLVWLIPWVYGLFQ
;
A
#
# COMPACT_ATOMS: atom_id res chain seq x y z
N MET A 1 52.98 27.75 -25.33
CA MET A 1 51.81 26.89 -25.68
C MET A 1 51.66 25.60 -24.87
N ARG A 2 52.73 24.90 -24.42
CA ARG A 2 52.61 23.60 -23.69
C ARG A 2 51.92 23.64 -22.31
N ARG A 3 52.07 24.72 -21.53
CA ARG A 3 51.46 24.82 -20.18
C ARG A 3 49.92 24.88 -20.18
N ILE A 4 49.32 25.42 -21.24
CA ILE A 4 47.85 25.50 -21.39
C ILE A 4 47.26 24.10 -21.70
N GLN A 5 47.99 23.30 -22.48
CA GLN A 5 47.60 21.93 -22.82
C GLN A 5 47.65 21.00 -21.60
N ILE A 6 48.64 21.18 -20.70
CA ILE A 6 48.75 20.40 -19.46
C ILE A 6 47.60 20.72 -18.49
N LYS A 7 47.27 22.00 -18.30
CA LYS A 7 46.14 22.41 -17.45
C LYS A 7 44.81 21.86 -17.98
N ARG A 8 44.59 21.92 -19.30
CA ARG A 8 43.40 21.32 -19.94
C ARG A 8 43.30 19.81 -19.72
N ARG A 9 44.42 19.08 -19.80
CA ARG A 9 44.44 17.63 -19.56
C ARG A 9 44.14 17.27 -18.11
N LEU A 10 44.65 18.04 -17.14
CA LEU A 10 44.35 17.82 -15.72
C LEU A 10 42.88 18.10 -15.40
N VAL A 11 42.32 19.20 -15.91
CA VAL A 11 40.90 19.53 -15.74
C VAL A 11 40.01 18.46 -16.39
N ALA A 12 40.37 17.97 -17.58
CA ALA A 12 39.62 16.90 -18.23
C ALA A 12 39.62 15.60 -17.40
N SER A 13 40.76 15.20 -16.83
CA SER A 13 40.84 14.01 -15.98
C SER A 13 40.01 14.14 -14.70
N TYR A 14 40.00 15.33 -14.09
CA TYR A 14 39.22 15.60 -12.89
C TYR A 14 37.71 15.57 -13.16
N VAL A 15 37.26 16.22 -14.25
CA VAL A 15 35.85 16.21 -14.64
C VAL A 15 35.38 14.79 -14.95
N VAL A 16 36.16 14.00 -15.68
CA VAL A 16 35.84 12.59 -15.97
C VAL A 16 35.78 11.76 -14.68
N GLY A 17 36.73 11.95 -13.76
CA GLY A 17 36.73 11.27 -12.46
C GLY A 17 35.48 11.59 -11.63
N VAL A 18 35.11 12.86 -11.53
CA VAL A 18 33.92 13.30 -10.80
C VAL A 18 32.65 12.79 -11.47
N SER A 19 32.54 12.83 -12.79
CA SER A 19 31.38 12.29 -13.52
C SER A 19 31.22 10.77 -13.35
N LEU A 20 32.33 10.01 -13.30
CA LEU A 20 32.31 8.56 -13.07
C LEU A 20 31.93 8.17 -11.63
N LEU A 21 32.26 9.00 -10.64
CA LEU A 21 31.85 8.78 -9.25
C LEU A 21 30.36 9.10 -9.06
N ASN A 22 29.87 10.17 -9.69
CA ASN A 22 28.45 10.52 -9.67
C ASN A 22 27.60 9.47 -10.42
N SER A 23 28.07 8.92 -11.54
CA SER A 23 27.32 7.88 -12.26
C SER A 23 27.20 6.59 -11.46
N ARG A 24 28.22 6.21 -10.68
CA ARG A 24 28.16 5.05 -9.77
C ARG A 24 27.18 5.24 -8.62
N LEU A 25 27.13 6.44 -8.04
CA LEU A 25 26.14 6.80 -7.01
C LEU A 25 24.72 6.76 -7.59
N VAL A 26 24.53 7.28 -8.81
CA VAL A 26 23.24 7.23 -9.51
C VAL A 26 22.83 5.79 -9.85
N LEU A 27 23.77 4.93 -10.26
CA LEU A 27 23.50 3.49 -10.50
C LEU A 27 23.13 2.74 -9.22
N ALA A 28 23.86 2.95 -8.12
CA ALA A 28 23.56 2.32 -6.83
C ALA A 28 22.22 2.83 -6.25
N ALA A 29 21.93 4.12 -6.41
CA ALA A 29 20.65 4.72 -6.03
C ALA A 29 19.51 4.22 -6.90
N SER A 30 19.72 3.97 -8.19
CA SER A 30 18.69 3.42 -9.08
C SER A 30 18.41 1.95 -8.82
N ASP A 31 19.39 1.14 -8.40
CA ASP A 31 19.14 -0.23 -7.91
C ASP A 31 18.33 -0.21 -6.61
N ALA A 32 18.71 0.62 -5.63
CA ALA A 32 17.96 0.76 -4.38
C ALA A 32 16.54 1.33 -4.59
N ALA A 33 16.38 2.29 -5.49
CA ALA A 33 15.09 2.85 -5.87
C ALA A 33 14.22 1.80 -6.60
N THR A 34 14.82 0.95 -7.43
CA THR A 34 14.12 -0.13 -8.13
C THR A 34 13.64 -1.19 -7.14
N VAL A 35 14.47 -1.59 -6.18
CA VAL A 35 14.10 -2.54 -5.12
C VAL A 35 12.98 -1.96 -4.25
N THR A 36 13.10 -0.70 -3.84
CA THR A 36 12.07 0.00 -3.04
C THR A 36 10.73 0.09 -3.80
N THR A 37 10.78 0.38 -5.10
CA THR A 37 9.58 0.45 -5.94
C THR A 37 8.89 -0.92 -6.06
N LYS A 38 9.66 -2.00 -6.27
CA LYS A 38 9.12 -3.37 -6.33
C LYS A 38 8.53 -3.81 -4.99
N VAL A 39 9.18 -3.47 -3.88
CA VAL A 39 8.68 -3.76 -2.53
C VAL A 39 7.37 -3.00 -2.26
N ASN A 40 7.30 -1.72 -2.62
CA ASN A 40 6.10 -0.91 -2.46
C ASN A 40 4.94 -1.44 -3.33
N GLN A 41 5.22 -1.86 -4.57
CA GLN A 41 4.22 -2.50 -5.44
C GLN A 41 3.74 -3.83 -4.85
N GLY A 42 4.64 -4.68 -4.36
CA GLY A 42 4.28 -5.93 -3.69
C GLY A 42 3.42 -5.69 -2.45
N LEU A 43 3.73 -4.66 -1.67
CA LEU A 43 2.94 -4.28 -0.50
C LEU A 43 1.53 -3.80 -0.87
N LEU A 44 1.37 -3.07 -1.99
CA LEU A 44 0.05 -2.68 -2.50
C LEU A 44 -0.79 -3.90 -2.91
N VAL A 45 -0.17 -4.89 -3.57
CA VAL A 45 -0.87 -6.14 -3.94
C VAL A 45 -1.35 -6.91 -2.71
N ILE A 46 -0.50 -7.05 -1.69
CA ILE A 46 -0.84 -7.74 -0.44
C ILE A 46 -1.98 -7.01 0.29
N ARG A 47 -1.94 -5.68 0.36
CA ARG A 47 -3.04 -4.87 0.93
C ARG A 47 -4.35 -5.09 0.17
N GLY A 48 -4.29 -5.16 -1.16
CA GLY A 48 -5.44 -5.47 -2.02
C GLY A 48 -6.06 -6.83 -1.67
N VAL A 49 -5.25 -7.89 -1.60
CA VAL A 49 -5.72 -9.25 -1.29
C VAL A 49 -6.33 -9.33 0.12
N LEU A 50 -5.65 -8.76 1.13
CA LEU A 50 -6.14 -8.75 2.51
C LEU A 50 -7.48 -8.01 2.63
N SER A 51 -7.61 -6.85 2.00
CA SER A 51 -8.87 -6.10 2.00
C SER A 51 -9.99 -6.86 1.28
N GLY A 52 -9.68 -7.55 0.18
CA GLY A 52 -10.62 -8.38 -0.56
C GLY A 52 -11.18 -9.54 0.27
N ILE A 53 -10.32 -10.25 1.02
CA ILE A 53 -10.76 -11.36 1.89
C ILE A 53 -11.73 -10.87 2.97
N ILE A 54 -11.45 -9.73 3.60
CA ILE A 54 -12.32 -9.15 4.64
C ILE A 54 -13.71 -8.83 4.09
N VAL A 55 -13.77 -8.25 2.88
CA VAL A 55 -15.05 -7.94 2.22
C VAL A 55 -15.82 -9.21 1.90
N VAL A 56 -15.16 -10.25 1.37
CA VAL A 56 -15.82 -11.53 1.05
C VAL A 56 -16.44 -12.17 2.30
N VAL A 57 -15.70 -12.24 3.40
CA VAL A 57 -16.23 -12.78 4.67
C VAL A 57 -17.40 -11.93 5.19
N GLY A 58 -17.30 -10.62 5.07
CA GLY A 58 -18.36 -9.67 5.41
C GLY A 58 -19.67 -9.91 4.65
N VAL A 59 -19.56 -10.09 3.33
CA VAL A 59 -20.71 -10.35 2.46
C VAL A 59 -21.37 -11.68 2.82
N ILE A 60 -20.58 -12.73 3.08
CA ILE A 60 -21.12 -14.05 3.48
C ILE A 60 -21.88 -13.93 4.81
N ALA A 61 -21.32 -13.23 5.79
CA ALA A 61 -21.98 -13.01 7.09
C ALA A 61 -23.28 -12.20 6.94
N ALA A 62 -23.28 -11.15 6.12
CA ALA A 62 -24.47 -10.36 5.84
C ALA A 62 -25.58 -11.18 5.16
N LEU A 63 -25.23 -11.97 4.13
CA LEU A 63 -26.18 -12.85 3.45
C LEU A 63 -26.81 -13.85 4.40
N LYS A 64 -26.03 -14.46 5.31
CA LYS A 64 -26.54 -15.39 6.32
C LYS A 64 -27.63 -14.73 7.17
N VAL A 65 -27.40 -13.50 7.64
CA VAL A 65 -28.37 -12.76 8.45
C VAL A 65 -29.65 -12.47 7.67
N VAL A 66 -29.54 -12.01 6.42
CA VAL A 66 -30.71 -11.73 5.57
C VAL A 66 -31.53 -13.00 5.37
N ILE A 67 -30.91 -14.10 4.96
CA ILE A 67 -31.61 -15.37 4.69
C ILE A 67 -32.38 -15.86 5.94
N SER A 68 -31.78 -15.75 7.12
CA SER A 68 -32.42 -16.18 8.37
C SER A 68 -33.57 -15.26 8.83
N LYS A 69 -33.61 -14.00 8.40
CA LYS A 69 -34.62 -13.01 8.83
C LYS A 69 -35.75 -12.81 7.81
N LEU A 70 -35.52 -13.16 6.54
CA LEU A 70 -36.49 -13.09 5.42
C LEU A 70 -37.88 -13.71 5.71
N PRO A 71 -38.01 -14.94 6.26
CA PRO A 71 -39.32 -15.58 6.41
C PRO A 71 -40.23 -14.90 7.45
N SER A 72 -39.68 -14.04 8.29
CA SER A 72 -40.38 -13.33 9.37
C SER A 72 -40.28 -11.81 9.23
N LEU A 73 -40.09 -11.32 8.00
CA LEU A 73 -39.93 -9.87 7.73
C LEU A 73 -41.20 -9.04 7.92
N ASP A 74 -42.34 -9.71 7.98
CA ASP A 74 -43.64 -9.09 8.16
C ASP A 74 -43.77 -8.47 9.58
N ASP A 75 -42.95 -8.93 10.53
CA ASP A 75 -42.87 -8.36 11.87
C ASP A 75 -41.95 -7.12 11.89
N PRO A 76 -42.46 -5.94 12.31
CA PRO A 76 -41.67 -4.72 12.42
C PRO A 76 -40.42 -4.87 13.28
N HIS A 77 -40.49 -5.70 14.33
CA HIS A 77 -39.39 -5.90 15.25
C HIS A 77 -38.24 -6.66 14.59
N VAL A 78 -38.56 -7.74 13.87
CA VAL A 78 -37.58 -8.59 13.20
C VAL A 78 -36.86 -7.85 12.07
N LYS A 79 -37.59 -6.98 11.35
CA LYS A 79 -37.02 -6.09 10.33
C LYS A 79 -36.01 -5.12 10.92
N ASN A 80 -36.32 -4.48 12.06
CA ASN A 80 -35.40 -3.56 12.73
C ASN A 80 -34.12 -4.29 13.20
N ASP A 81 -34.27 -5.49 13.76
CA ASP A 81 -33.12 -6.32 14.16
C ASP A 81 -32.24 -6.73 12.98
N MET A 82 -32.85 -7.06 11.84
CA MET A 82 -32.12 -7.38 10.62
C MET A 82 -31.26 -6.20 10.18
N TRP A 83 -31.82 -4.99 10.09
CA TRP A 83 -31.08 -3.78 9.72
C TRP A 83 -29.99 -3.43 10.72
N ARG A 84 -30.24 -3.58 12.02
CA ARG A 84 -29.24 -3.36 13.07
C ARG A 84 -28.08 -4.35 12.96
N SER A 85 -28.38 -5.62 12.70
CA SER A 85 -27.36 -6.65 12.50
C SER A 85 -26.57 -6.41 11.22
N LEU A 86 -27.21 -6.01 10.12
CA LEU A 86 -26.51 -5.65 8.87
C LEU A 86 -25.61 -4.44 9.07
N GLY A 87 -26.09 -3.40 9.77
CA GLY A 87 -25.30 -2.22 10.08
C GLY A 87 -24.06 -2.55 10.92
N THR A 88 -24.20 -3.45 11.89
CA THR A 88 -23.08 -3.91 12.73
C THR A 88 -22.05 -4.69 11.91
N ILE A 89 -22.49 -5.59 11.03
CA ILE A 89 -21.60 -6.32 10.11
C ILE A 89 -20.91 -5.35 9.15
N GLY A 90 -21.65 -4.39 8.60
CA GLY A 90 -21.09 -3.36 7.72
C GLY A 90 -20.02 -2.51 8.41
N LEU A 91 -20.24 -2.11 9.66
CA LEU A 91 -19.24 -1.42 10.47
C LEU A 91 -18.02 -2.31 10.74
N ALA A 92 -18.22 -3.58 11.09
CA ALA A 92 -17.12 -4.51 11.32
C ALA A 92 -16.25 -4.70 10.07
N VAL A 93 -16.86 -4.78 8.89
CA VAL A 93 -16.14 -4.87 7.60
C VAL A 93 -15.44 -3.57 7.27
N ALA A 94 -16.06 -2.41 7.50
CA ALA A 94 -15.45 -1.11 7.27
C ALA A 94 -14.24 -0.87 8.19
N VAL A 95 -14.34 -1.26 9.47
CA VAL A 95 -13.23 -1.21 10.43
C VAL A 95 -12.14 -2.20 10.03
N GLY A 96 -12.49 -3.46 9.74
CA GLY A 96 -11.52 -4.48 9.30
C GLY A 96 -10.78 -4.07 8.03
N GLY A 97 -11.49 -3.58 7.03
CA GLY A 97 -10.91 -3.11 5.77
C GLY A 97 -10.03 -1.87 5.95
N SER A 98 -10.44 -0.91 6.78
CA SER A 98 -9.65 0.31 7.03
C SER A 98 -8.35 0.02 7.79
N LEU A 99 -8.32 -0.97 8.69
CA LEU A 99 -7.11 -1.38 9.40
C LEU A 99 -5.98 -1.85 8.46
N VAL A 100 -6.32 -2.51 7.34
CA VAL A 100 -5.33 -2.93 6.32
C VAL A 100 -4.54 -1.75 5.74
N TRP A 101 -5.18 -0.58 5.67
CA TRP A 101 -4.58 0.66 5.16
C TRP A 101 -3.97 1.52 6.25
N LEU A 102 -4.58 1.53 7.45
CA LEU A 102 -4.16 2.38 8.56
C LEU A 102 -2.90 1.86 9.27
N ILE A 103 -2.82 0.54 9.53
CA ILE A 103 -1.71 -0.05 10.32
C ILE A 103 -0.33 0.25 9.73
N PRO A 104 -0.10 0.12 8.40
CA PRO A 104 1.20 0.45 7.83
C PRO A 104 1.61 1.92 7.98
N TRP A 105 0.64 2.85 7.97
CA TRP A 105 0.90 4.27 8.18
C TRP A 105 1.25 4.56 9.65
N VAL A 106 0.51 3.94 10.58
CA VAL A 106 0.77 4.04 12.03
C VAL A 106 2.17 3.50 12.36
N TYR A 107 2.57 2.36 11.79
CA TYR A 107 3.92 1.83 11.98
C TYR A 107 5.00 2.79 11.46
N GLY A 108 4.76 3.44 10.32
CA GLY A 108 5.66 4.44 9.75
C GLY A 108 5.88 5.69 10.59
N LEU A 109 4.97 6.01 11.54
CA LEU A 109 5.11 7.16 12.44
C LEU A 109 6.07 6.92 13.61
N PHE A 110 6.37 5.67 13.93
CA PHE A 110 7.26 5.29 15.03
C PHE A 110 8.68 4.95 14.55
N GLN A 111 9.00 5.25 13.29
CA GLN A 111 10.31 5.09 12.66
C GLN A 111 10.98 6.46 12.50
#